data_AF-A0A9J5Y8K7-F1
#
_entry.id   AF-A0A9J5Y8K7-F1
#
_cell.length_a   1.000
_cell.length_b   1.000
_cell.length_c   1.000
_cell.angle_alpha   90.00
_cell.angle_beta   90.00
_cell.angle_gamma   90.00
#
_symmetry.space_group_name_H-M   'P 1'
#
loop_
_entity.id
_entity.type
_entity.pdbx_description
1 polymer ?
#
loop_
_entity_poly.entity_id
_entity_poly.type
_entity_poly.pdbx_seq_one_letter_code
_entity_poly.pdbx_strand_id
1 'polypeptide(L)'
;MIFYKKMFKDLTVPQRFVHTMRAIQGALIVAASIQIILGYSQVWGLFSRFFSPLGMAPVVGLVGFGLFQRGFPALGNCIEIGLPMLLLVIGLSQYLKNVKPMRDFPIFERFPVLICVSIIWIYSIILTASGAYHGKHAITQHNCRTDRANLISTAPWFKLPYPLQWGPPTFAAGHSFAMMSAVVVSMVESTGAYMAASRLAIATPPPAYVLSRGIGWQGIGILLDGLFGTCTGSTVSVENVGLLGLTRVGSRRVVQISAGFMIFFSMLGKFGAVFASIPFPIYAALYCVLFGLVGSVGLSFLQFTNLNCMRNLIITGLSLFLGISIPQFFNEYWYPARHGLVQTNAGWFNAFVNTIFTSPPMVGLIVAVFLDNTLDVEKAKKDRGMPWWVKFRTFRGDNRNEEFYTLPFNLNRFFPPT
;
A
#
# COMPACT_ATOMS: atom_id res chain seq x y z
N MET A 1 -1.64 7.18 -15.42
CA MET A 1 -1.65 6.77 -16.85
C MET A 1 -2.73 7.49 -17.69
N ILE A 2 -3.94 7.70 -17.18
CA ILE A 2 -5.04 8.37 -17.93
C ILE A 2 -4.67 9.81 -18.35
N PHE A 3 -3.98 10.57 -17.49
CA PHE A 3 -3.53 11.94 -17.76
C PHE A 3 -2.58 12.03 -18.98
N TYR A 4 -1.71 11.05 -19.17
CA TYR A 4 -0.71 11.02 -20.26
C TYR A 4 -1.29 10.65 -21.62
N LYS A 5 -2.42 9.92 -21.65
CA LYS A 5 -3.11 9.50 -22.89
C LYS A 5 -3.64 10.69 -23.68
N LYS A 6 -3.89 11.85 -23.03
CA LYS A 6 -4.47 13.05 -23.65
C LYS A 6 -3.43 13.99 -24.28
N MET A 7 -2.20 14.01 -23.76
CA MET A 7 -1.14 14.95 -24.17
C MET A 7 -0.35 14.47 -25.39
N PHE A 8 -0.22 13.15 -25.55
CA PHE A 8 0.51 12.52 -26.65
C PHE A 8 -0.45 11.85 -27.65
N LYS A 9 -1.59 12.51 -27.93
CA LYS A 9 -2.63 11.97 -28.82
C LYS A 9 -2.17 11.85 -30.27
N ASP A 10 -1.27 12.74 -30.69
CA ASP A 10 -0.79 12.83 -32.07
C ASP A 10 0.38 11.88 -32.37
N LEU A 11 0.85 11.13 -31.36
CA LEU A 11 1.93 10.15 -31.48
C LEU A 11 1.39 8.75 -31.73
N THR A 12 2.13 7.96 -32.50
CA THR A 12 1.86 6.54 -32.66
C THR A 12 1.89 5.82 -31.31
N VAL A 13 1.14 4.72 -31.16
CA VAL A 13 1.03 3.96 -29.89
C VAL A 13 2.39 3.63 -29.24
N PRO A 14 3.41 3.12 -29.95
CA PRO A 14 4.71 2.82 -29.34
C PRO A 14 5.47 4.09 -28.92
N GLN A 15 5.44 5.16 -29.73
CA GLN A 15 6.09 6.42 -29.38
C GLN A 15 5.44 7.07 -28.15
N ARG A 16 4.10 7.07 -28.09
CA ARG A 16 3.35 7.56 -26.92
C ARG A 16 3.73 6.81 -25.65
N PHE A 17 3.90 5.49 -25.74
CA PHE A 17 4.30 4.69 -24.59
C PHE A 17 5.67 5.13 -24.08
N VAL A 18 6.68 5.22 -24.95
CA VAL A 18 8.04 5.64 -24.60
C VAL A 18 8.05 7.06 -23.99
N HIS A 19 7.35 8.02 -24.59
CA HIS A 19 7.26 9.38 -24.04
C HIS A 19 6.57 9.43 -22.67
N THR A 20 5.51 8.65 -22.49
CA THR A 20 4.82 8.54 -21.20
C THR A 20 5.75 7.94 -20.14
N MET A 21 6.49 6.90 -20.48
CA MET A 21 7.46 6.27 -19.58
C MET A 21 8.55 7.23 -19.16
N ARG A 22 9.17 7.94 -20.10
CA ARG A 22 10.21 8.95 -19.81
C ARG A 22 9.71 10.08 -18.92
N ALA A 23 8.46 10.51 -19.10
CA ALA A 23 7.84 11.53 -18.25
C ALA A 23 7.56 11.03 -16.83
N ILE A 24 7.09 9.79 -16.69
CA ILE A 24 6.90 9.15 -15.39
C ILE A 24 8.25 8.97 -14.68
N GLN A 25 9.30 8.55 -15.39
CA GLN A 25 10.66 8.42 -14.84
C GLN A 25 11.17 9.73 -14.26
N GLY A 26 11.09 10.82 -15.04
CA GLY A 26 11.50 12.15 -14.57
C GLY A 26 10.68 12.61 -13.36
N ALA A 27 9.36 12.40 -13.38
CA ALA A 27 8.48 12.75 -12.27
C ALA A 27 8.77 11.95 -10.99
N LEU A 28 9.06 10.64 -11.10
CA LEU A 28 9.42 9.78 -9.97
C LEU A 28 10.77 10.19 -9.37
N ILE A 29 11.78 10.49 -10.19
CA ILE A 29 13.10 10.96 -9.72
C ILE A 29 12.94 12.26 -8.92
N VAL A 30 12.17 13.22 -9.43
CA VAL A 30 11.91 14.49 -8.73
C VAL A 30 11.12 14.25 -7.44
N ALA A 31 10.05 13.46 -7.48
CA ALA A 31 9.23 13.20 -6.30
C ALA A 31 10.00 12.42 -5.22
N ALA A 32 10.88 11.49 -5.60
CA ALA A 32 11.75 10.75 -4.69
C ALA A 32 12.64 11.67 -3.86
N SER A 33 13.17 12.75 -4.46
CA SER A 33 14.01 13.72 -3.75
C SER A 33 13.33 14.29 -2.50
N ILE A 34 12.01 14.51 -2.55
CA ILE A 34 11.26 15.05 -1.40
C ILE A 34 11.20 14.05 -0.25
N GLN A 35 10.93 12.77 -0.54
CA GLN A 35 10.91 11.74 0.50
C GLN A 35 12.29 11.51 1.10
N ILE A 36 13.34 11.52 0.26
CA ILE A 36 14.73 11.39 0.73
C ILE A 36 15.07 12.57 1.66
N ILE A 37 14.79 13.80 1.24
CA ILE A 37 15.06 15.00 2.03
C ILE A 37 14.24 14.99 3.31
N LEU A 38 12.92 14.83 3.25
CA LEU A 38 12.05 14.85 4.44
C LEU A 38 12.30 13.67 5.40
N GLY A 39 12.68 12.52 4.87
CA GLY A 39 12.99 11.33 5.63
C GLY A 39 14.31 11.42 6.39
N TYR A 40 15.40 11.76 5.70
CA TYR A 40 16.74 11.85 6.32
C TYR A 40 16.97 13.14 7.10
N SER A 41 16.28 14.23 6.80
CA SER A 41 16.30 15.46 7.61
C SER A 41 15.53 15.34 8.93
N GLN A 42 14.89 14.20 9.20
CA GLN A 42 14.01 13.97 10.36
C GLN A 42 12.80 14.91 10.49
N VAL A 43 12.50 15.72 9.47
CA VAL A 43 11.31 16.59 9.45
C VAL A 43 10.03 15.77 9.58
N TRP A 44 9.97 14.59 8.97
CA TRP A 44 8.82 13.69 9.17
C TRP A 44 8.72 13.18 10.61
N GLY A 45 9.86 12.92 11.26
CA GLY A 45 9.92 12.59 12.68
C GLY A 45 9.29 13.68 13.55
N LEU A 46 9.55 14.95 13.24
CA LEU A 46 8.91 16.09 13.90
C LEU A 46 7.39 16.09 13.69
N PHE A 47 6.93 15.86 12.46
CA PHE A 47 5.50 15.79 12.15
C PHE A 47 4.79 14.63 12.88
N SER A 48 5.47 13.49 13.03
CA SER A 48 4.92 12.35 13.78
C SER A 48 4.67 12.66 15.27
N ARG A 49 5.25 13.74 15.81
CA ARG A 49 4.97 14.21 17.18
C ARG A 49 3.55 14.75 17.35
N PHE A 50 2.85 15.10 16.28
CA PHE A 50 1.44 15.51 16.35
C PHE A 50 0.48 14.31 16.47
N PHE A 51 0.97 13.07 16.31
CA PHE A 51 0.12 11.88 16.24
C PHE A 51 -0.10 11.22 17.61
N SER A 52 -1.29 11.36 18.19
CA SER A 52 -1.73 10.58 19.35
C SER A 52 -2.22 9.18 18.93
N PRO A 53 -2.32 8.20 19.86
CA PRO A 53 -2.99 6.93 19.59
C PRO A 53 -4.42 7.11 19.06
N LEU A 54 -5.14 8.13 19.56
CA LEU A 54 -6.46 8.53 19.08
C LEU A 54 -6.43 8.96 17.61
N GLY A 55 -5.43 9.76 17.20
CA GLY A 55 -5.25 10.19 15.82
C GLY A 55 -4.75 9.07 14.89
N MET A 56 -3.93 8.15 15.40
CA MET A 56 -3.40 7.03 14.60
C MET A 56 -4.44 5.94 14.34
N ALA A 57 -5.40 5.73 15.23
CA ALA A 57 -6.45 4.73 15.04
C ALA A 57 -7.22 4.89 13.71
N PRO A 58 -7.79 6.07 13.38
CA PRO A 58 -8.45 6.27 12.09
C PRO A 58 -7.46 6.22 10.91
N VAL A 59 -6.23 6.72 11.06
CA VAL A 59 -5.23 6.71 9.98
C VAL A 59 -4.89 5.27 9.59
N VAL A 60 -4.48 4.44 10.54
CA VAL A 60 -4.15 3.02 10.31
C VAL A 60 -5.40 2.25 9.85
N GLY A 61 -6.56 2.57 10.44
CA GLY A 61 -7.84 2.00 10.04
C GLY A 61 -8.16 2.26 8.57
N LEU A 62 -7.93 3.48 8.09
CA LEU A 62 -8.17 3.91 6.72
C LEU A 62 -7.08 3.46 5.73
N VAL A 63 -5.86 3.17 6.19
CA VAL A 63 -4.87 2.45 5.36
C VAL A 63 -5.41 1.08 4.93
N GLY A 64 -6.13 0.39 5.83
CA GLY A 64 -6.84 -0.86 5.50
C GLY A 64 -8.18 -0.61 4.80
N PHE A 65 -9.17 -0.11 5.55
CA PHE A 65 -10.55 0.03 5.08
C PHE A 65 -10.71 1.01 3.92
N GLY A 66 -9.83 2.00 3.77
CA GLY A 66 -9.90 2.96 2.67
C GLY A 66 -9.63 2.34 1.30
N LEU A 67 -8.96 1.19 1.24
CA LEU A 67 -8.69 0.47 -0.01
C LEU A 67 -9.82 -0.50 -0.41
N PHE A 68 -11.02 -0.37 0.16
CA PHE A 68 -12.14 -1.27 -0.10
C PHE A 68 -12.51 -1.41 -1.59
N GLN A 69 -12.33 -0.35 -2.39
CA GLN A 69 -12.57 -0.39 -3.84
C GLN A 69 -11.69 -1.43 -4.56
N ARG A 70 -10.50 -1.74 -4.02
CA ARG A 70 -9.60 -2.77 -4.54
C ARG A 70 -9.96 -4.18 -4.08
N GLY A 71 -10.82 -4.31 -3.06
CA GLY A 71 -11.33 -5.59 -2.56
C GLY A 71 -12.54 -6.08 -3.35
N PHE A 72 -13.72 -6.10 -2.70
CA PHE A 72 -14.90 -6.77 -3.25
C PHE A 72 -15.39 -6.23 -4.61
N PRO A 73 -15.36 -4.91 -4.89
CA PRO A 73 -15.74 -4.41 -6.22
C PRO A 73 -14.85 -4.95 -7.34
N ALA A 74 -13.54 -5.12 -7.10
CA ALA A 74 -12.64 -5.72 -8.06
C ALA A 74 -12.82 -7.25 -8.18
N LEU A 75 -13.13 -7.92 -7.06
CA LEU A 75 -13.49 -9.34 -7.01
C LEU A 75 -14.76 -9.61 -7.83
N GLY A 76 -15.77 -8.75 -7.68
CA GLY A 76 -17.08 -8.88 -8.34
C GLY A 76 -17.01 -8.88 -9.87
N ASN A 77 -15.93 -8.37 -10.46
CA ASN A 77 -15.68 -8.47 -11.90
C ASN A 77 -15.56 -9.93 -12.40
N CYS A 78 -15.23 -10.87 -11.51
CA CYS A 78 -15.33 -12.30 -11.77
C CYS A 78 -15.71 -13.06 -10.50
N ILE A 79 -17.00 -13.07 -10.20
CA ILE A 79 -17.51 -13.69 -8.98
C ILE A 79 -17.21 -15.21 -8.91
N GLU A 80 -17.20 -15.90 -10.05
CA GLU A 80 -16.98 -17.34 -10.17
C GLU A 80 -15.60 -17.81 -9.67
N ILE A 81 -14.58 -16.97 -9.80
CA ILE A 81 -13.20 -17.26 -9.35
C ILE A 81 -12.95 -16.56 -8.01
N GLY A 82 -13.42 -15.32 -7.88
CA GLY A 82 -13.17 -14.48 -6.72
C GLY A 82 -13.86 -14.95 -5.44
N LEU A 83 -15.13 -15.39 -5.53
CA LEU A 83 -15.88 -15.83 -4.35
C LEU A 83 -15.33 -17.15 -3.77
N PRO A 84 -15.04 -18.19 -4.59
CA PRO A 84 -14.35 -19.38 -4.09
C PRO A 84 -13.00 -19.07 -3.45
N MET A 85 -12.22 -18.14 -4.01
CA MET A 85 -10.96 -17.71 -3.40
C MET A 85 -11.17 -17.10 -2.01
N LEU A 86 -12.14 -16.19 -1.87
CA LEU A 86 -12.45 -15.55 -0.59
C LEU A 86 -12.88 -16.58 0.46
N LEU A 87 -13.81 -17.47 0.10
CA LEU A 87 -14.30 -18.52 0.98
C LEU A 87 -13.20 -19.51 1.35
N LEU A 88 -12.36 -19.90 0.39
CA LEU A 88 -11.26 -20.84 0.62
C LEU A 88 -10.19 -20.25 1.54
N VAL A 89 -9.81 -18.99 1.35
CA VAL A 89 -8.85 -18.30 2.23
C VAL A 89 -9.40 -18.19 3.66
N ILE A 90 -10.67 -17.82 3.84
CA ILE A 90 -11.29 -17.75 5.16
C ILE A 90 -11.41 -19.14 5.78
N GLY A 91 -11.85 -20.13 5.00
CA GLY A 91 -11.97 -21.53 5.42
C GLY A 91 -10.64 -22.10 5.89
N LEU A 92 -9.59 -21.99 5.08
CA LEU A 92 -8.25 -22.50 5.39
C LEU A 92 -7.60 -21.73 6.55
N SER A 93 -7.67 -20.39 6.56
CA SER A 93 -6.99 -19.59 7.59
C SER A 93 -7.72 -19.58 8.95
N GLN A 94 -9.05 -19.68 8.98
CA GLN A 94 -9.83 -19.54 10.22
C GLN A 94 -10.44 -20.85 10.74
N TYR A 95 -10.94 -21.71 9.86
CA TYR A 95 -11.69 -22.90 10.27
C TYR A 95 -10.82 -24.15 10.27
N LEU A 96 -10.01 -24.36 9.23
CA LEU A 96 -9.27 -25.61 9.05
C LEU A 96 -8.15 -25.80 10.09
N LYS A 97 -7.68 -24.72 10.73
CA LYS A 97 -6.75 -24.78 11.88
C LYS A 97 -7.31 -25.53 13.10
N ASN A 98 -8.64 -25.65 13.20
CA ASN A 98 -9.32 -26.27 14.34
C ASN A 98 -9.79 -27.71 14.09
N VAL A 99 -9.61 -28.25 12.87
CA VAL A 99 -10.10 -29.58 12.47
C VAL A 99 -8.96 -30.59 12.50
N LYS A 100 -9.12 -31.71 13.22
CA LYS A 100 -8.19 -32.87 13.16
C LYS A 100 -8.53 -33.71 11.93
N PRO A 101 -7.57 -34.18 11.10
CA PRO A 101 -6.11 -34.26 11.30
C PRO A 101 -5.29 -33.07 10.73
N MET A 102 -5.93 -32.09 10.08
CA MET A 102 -5.25 -30.96 9.43
C MET A 102 -4.48 -30.07 10.41
N ARG A 103 -4.89 -30.05 11.69
CA ARG A 103 -4.19 -29.37 12.79
C ARG A 103 -2.74 -29.80 12.98
N ASP A 104 -2.40 -31.06 12.66
CA ASP A 104 -1.07 -31.61 12.93
C ASP A 104 -0.04 -31.19 11.86
N PHE A 105 -0.50 -30.61 10.73
CA PHE A 105 0.36 -30.11 9.66
C PHE A 105 0.42 -28.58 9.66
N PRO A 106 1.52 -27.96 10.16
CA PRO A 106 1.65 -26.49 10.25
C PRO A 106 1.73 -25.78 8.89
N ILE A 107 1.76 -26.54 7.78
CA ILE A 107 1.82 -26.03 6.41
C ILE A 107 0.56 -25.21 6.08
N PHE A 108 -0.61 -25.68 6.51
CA PHE A 108 -1.89 -25.01 6.23
C PHE A 108 -2.06 -23.68 6.99
N GLU A 109 -1.44 -23.55 8.17
CA GLU A 109 -1.45 -22.30 8.94
C GLU A 109 -0.45 -21.27 8.38
N ARG A 110 0.73 -21.73 7.93
CA ARG A 110 1.82 -20.83 7.51
C ARG A 110 1.75 -20.41 6.05
N PHE A 111 1.22 -21.26 5.17
CA PHE A 111 1.15 -21.01 3.72
C PHE A 111 -0.27 -21.02 3.14
N PRO A 112 -1.32 -20.55 3.85
CA PRO A 112 -2.70 -20.64 3.36
C PRO A 112 -2.87 -19.88 2.04
N VAL A 113 -2.26 -18.70 1.92
CA VAL A 113 -2.37 -17.87 0.72
C VAL A 113 -1.77 -18.56 -0.51
N LEU A 114 -0.58 -19.17 -0.40
CA LEU A 114 0.05 -19.88 -1.52
C LEU A 114 -0.79 -21.08 -1.97
N ILE A 115 -1.33 -21.84 -1.01
CA ILE A 115 -2.20 -23.00 -1.29
C ILE A 115 -3.49 -22.53 -1.99
N CYS A 116 -4.17 -21.52 -1.45
CA CYS A 116 -5.39 -20.98 -2.05
C CYS A 116 -5.17 -20.47 -3.46
N VAL A 117 -4.14 -19.65 -3.67
CA VAL A 117 -3.81 -19.10 -4.99
C VAL A 117 -3.54 -20.22 -5.98
N SER A 118 -2.77 -21.24 -5.59
CA SER A 118 -2.45 -22.37 -6.47
C SER A 118 -3.71 -23.16 -6.86
N ILE A 119 -4.56 -23.50 -5.89
CA ILE A 119 -5.81 -24.25 -6.14
C ILE A 119 -6.75 -23.45 -7.05
N ILE A 120 -7.01 -22.19 -6.73
CA ILE A 120 -7.96 -21.37 -7.50
C ILE A 120 -7.39 -21.00 -8.87
N TRP A 121 -6.08 -20.86 -9.00
CA TRP A 121 -5.46 -20.62 -10.30
C TRP A 121 -5.53 -21.87 -11.21
N ILE A 122 -5.35 -23.08 -10.66
CA ILE A 122 -5.61 -24.32 -11.42
C ILE A 122 -7.09 -24.39 -11.82
N TYR A 123 -8.00 -24.07 -10.90
CA TYR A 123 -9.43 -24.01 -11.18
C TYR A 123 -9.77 -23.01 -12.29
N SER A 124 -9.16 -21.81 -12.29
CA SER A 124 -9.40 -20.81 -13.34
C SER A 124 -8.82 -21.22 -14.69
N ILE A 125 -7.72 -21.97 -14.72
CA ILE A 125 -7.19 -22.59 -15.94
C ILE A 125 -8.19 -23.62 -16.49
N ILE A 126 -8.74 -24.49 -15.64
CA ILE A 126 -9.74 -25.49 -16.06
C ILE A 126 -10.99 -24.81 -16.63
N LEU A 127 -11.50 -23.76 -15.99
CA LEU A 127 -12.64 -22.97 -16.48
C LEU A 127 -12.35 -22.25 -17.80
N THR A 128 -11.12 -21.78 -17.98
CA THR A 128 -10.71 -21.14 -19.23
C THR A 128 -10.63 -22.18 -20.36
N ALA A 129 -10.05 -23.35 -20.08
CA ALA A 129 -9.89 -24.45 -21.04
C ALA A 129 -11.22 -25.13 -21.42
N SER A 130 -12.16 -25.24 -20.47
CA SER A 130 -13.50 -25.78 -20.73
C SER A 130 -14.38 -24.85 -21.58
N GLY A 131 -13.91 -23.64 -21.89
CA GLY A 131 -14.63 -22.68 -22.71
C GLY A 131 -15.75 -21.95 -22.00
N ALA A 132 -15.81 -21.98 -20.66
CA ALA A 132 -16.86 -21.32 -19.86
C ALA A 132 -16.99 -19.82 -20.16
N TYR A 133 -15.90 -19.19 -20.62
CA TYR A 133 -15.83 -17.77 -20.95
C TYR A 133 -15.98 -17.45 -22.45
N HIS A 134 -16.21 -18.42 -23.32
CA HIS A 134 -16.49 -18.16 -24.74
C HIS A 134 -17.85 -17.47 -24.90
N GLY A 135 -17.91 -16.42 -25.71
CA GLY A 135 -19.15 -15.67 -25.98
C GLY A 135 -19.67 -14.80 -24.81
N LYS A 136 -18.99 -14.75 -23.66
CA LYS A 136 -19.34 -13.84 -22.54
C LYS A 136 -18.94 -12.40 -22.84
N HIS A 137 -19.48 -11.44 -22.08
CA HIS A 137 -19.17 -10.02 -22.22
C HIS A 137 -17.66 -9.74 -22.12
N ALA A 138 -17.15 -8.75 -22.86
CA ALA A 138 -15.73 -8.43 -22.97
C ALA A 138 -15.07 -8.13 -21.61
N ILE A 139 -15.81 -7.57 -20.64
CA ILE A 139 -15.31 -7.31 -19.28
C ILE A 139 -15.08 -8.62 -18.50
N THR A 140 -15.95 -9.60 -18.66
CA THR A 140 -15.84 -10.91 -18.01
C THR A 140 -14.69 -11.71 -18.62
N GLN A 141 -14.58 -11.72 -19.96
CA GLN A 141 -13.40 -12.28 -20.63
C GLN A 141 -12.13 -11.55 -20.19
N HIS A 142 -12.25 -10.22 -20.11
CA HIS A 142 -11.40 -9.23 -19.46
C HIS A 142 -10.80 -9.76 -18.17
N ASN A 143 -11.62 -10.12 -17.20
CA ASN A 143 -11.16 -10.30 -15.82
C ASN A 143 -11.00 -11.76 -15.40
N CYS A 144 -11.73 -12.69 -16.02
CA CYS A 144 -11.78 -14.10 -15.64
C CYS A 144 -10.77 -14.98 -16.37
N ARG A 145 -10.43 -14.66 -17.63
CA ARG A 145 -9.58 -15.54 -18.46
C ARG A 145 -8.11 -15.49 -18.05
N THR A 146 -7.47 -16.66 -18.14
CA THR A 146 -6.04 -16.89 -17.86
C THR A 146 -5.16 -16.92 -19.11
N ASP A 147 -5.74 -17.21 -20.29
CA ASP A 147 -5.06 -17.39 -21.58
C ASP A 147 -4.80 -16.06 -22.32
N ARG A 148 -4.76 -14.94 -21.61
CA ARG A 148 -4.67 -13.62 -22.24
C ARG A 148 -3.41 -13.49 -23.09
N ALA A 149 -3.61 -12.98 -24.31
CA ALA A 149 -2.57 -12.47 -25.20
C ALA A 149 -1.36 -13.39 -25.42
N ASN A 150 -1.51 -14.71 -25.24
CA ASN A 150 -0.39 -15.66 -25.38
C ASN A 150 0.86 -15.20 -24.61
N LEU A 151 0.67 -14.63 -23.42
CA LEU A 151 1.74 -14.00 -22.61
C LEU A 151 2.88 -14.99 -22.34
N ILE A 152 2.54 -16.25 -22.07
CA ILE A 152 3.52 -17.28 -21.76
C ILE A 152 4.33 -17.68 -22.99
N SER A 153 3.74 -17.78 -24.18
CA SER A 153 4.48 -18.17 -25.39
C SER A 153 5.35 -17.02 -25.93
N THR A 154 4.85 -15.78 -25.86
CA THR A 154 5.53 -14.59 -26.37
C THR A 154 6.61 -14.03 -25.45
N ALA A 155 6.57 -14.32 -24.15
CA ALA A 155 7.57 -13.80 -23.22
C ALA A 155 8.97 -14.39 -23.47
N PRO A 156 10.05 -13.60 -23.39
CA PRO A 156 11.41 -14.12 -23.46
C PRO A 156 11.75 -14.96 -22.23
N TRP A 157 12.68 -15.91 -22.37
CA TRP A 157 13.18 -16.68 -21.23
C TRP A 157 13.95 -15.83 -20.23
N PHE A 158 14.82 -14.95 -20.74
CA PHE A 158 15.62 -14.03 -19.94
C PHE A 158 15.36 -12.59 -20.37
N LYS A 159 15.10 -11.71 -19.40
CA LYS A 159 14.97 -10.26 -19.61
C LYS A 159 15.61 -9.54 -18.43
N LEU A 160 16.78 -8.97 -18.65
CA LEU A 160 17.48 -8.17 -17.64
C LEU A 160 17.00 -6.72 -17.72
N PRO A 161 16.32 -6.17 -16.69
CA PRO A 161 16.01 -4.75 -16.64
C PRO A 161 17.30 -3.96 -16.44
N TYR A 162 17.50 -2.90 -17.23
CA TYR A 162 18.64 -2.00 -17.09
C TYR A 162 18.15 -0.57 -16.83
N PRO A 163 18.94 0.26 -16.12
CA PRO A 163 18.55 1.63 -15.83
C PRO A 163 18.37 2.42 -17.14
N LEU A 164 17.36 3.29 -17.15
CA LEU A 164 16.99 4.15 -18.27
C LEU A 164 16.61 3.39 -19.57
N GLN A 165 16.04 2.18 -19.44
CA GLN A 165 15.60 1.36 -20.59
C GLN A 165 14.62 2.04 -21.54
N TRP A 166 13.91 3.08 -21.11
CA TRP A 166 12.97 3.84 -21.94
C TRP A 166 13.57 5.13 -22.53
N GLY A 167 14.87 5.39 -22.32
CA GLY A 167 15.57 6.61 -22.72
C GLY A 167 15.75 7.62 -21.57
N PRO A 168 16.34 8.80 -21.85
CA PRO A 168 16.64 9.79 -20.82
C PRO A 168 15.35 10.41 -20.24
N PRO A 169 15.28 10.61 -18.90
CA PRO A 169 14.08 11.09 -18.23
C PRO A 169 13.70 12.49 -18.70
N THR A 170 12.41 12.74 -18.87
CA THR A 170 11.89 14.05 -19.24
C THR A 170 11.26 14.72 -18.02
N PHE A 171 11.79 15.88 -17.64
CA PHE A 171 11.32 16.62 -16.47
C PHE A 171 10.27 17.65 -16.88
N ALA A 172 9.00 17.29 -16.70
CA ALA A 172 7.88 18.22 -16.87
C ALA A 172 7.33 18.60 -15.50
N ALA A 173 7.20 19.91 -15.25
CA ALA A 173 6.77 20.44 -13.96
C ALA A 173 5.40 19.87 -13.52
N GLY A 174 4.40 19.89 -14.41
CA GLY A 174 3.05 19.41 -14.08
C GLY A 174 2.99 17.94 -13.64
N HIS A 175 3.76 17.07 -14.29
CA HIS A 175 3.86 15.65 -13.94
C HIS A 175 4.62 15.42 -12.63
N SER A 176 5.66 16.22 -12.41
CA SER A 176 6.47 16.17 -11.20
C SER A 176 5.63 16.54 -9.98
N PHE A 177 4.88 17.66 -10.01
CA PHE A 177 4.01 18.07 -8.90
C PHE A 177 2.91 17.05 -8.58
N ALA A 178 2.30 16.43 -9.60
CA ALA A 178 1.31 15.37 -9.39
C ALA A 178 1.92 14.12 -8.72
N MET A 179 3.17 13.79 -9.07
CA MET A 179 3.88 12.69 -8.42
C MET A 179 4.34 13.06 -7.01
N MET A 180 4.74 14.31 -6.78
CA MET A 180 5.08 14.82 -5.45
C MET A 180 3.89 14.70 -4.48
N SER A 181 2.65 15.02 -4.90
CA SER A 181 1.48 14.81 -4.05
C SER A 181 1.24 13.33 -3.73
N ALA A 182 1.40 12.45 -4.71
CA ALA A 182 1.25 11.00 -4.49
C ALA A 182 2.29 10.47 -3.50
N VAL A 183 3.53 10.96 -3.61
CA VAL A 183 4.63 10.65 -2.70
C VAL A 183 4.34 11.15 -1.27
N VAL A 184 3.82 12.37 -1.09
CA VAL A 184 3.40 12.88 0.23
C VAL A 184 2.28 12.03 0.83
N VAL A 185 1.27 11.67 0.03
CA VAL A 185 0.20 10.76 0.44
C VAL A 185 0.78 9.41 0.89
N SER A 186 1.71 8.85 0.13
CA SER A 186 2.33 7.56 0.45
C SER A 186 3.14 7.59 1.75
N MET A 187 3.66 8.75 2.18
CA MET A 187 4.35 8.89 3.48
C MET A 187 3.38 8.67 4.66
N VAL A 188 2.16 9.23 4.56
CA VAL A 188 1.11 9.05 5.57
C VAL A 188 0.67 7.59 5.62
N GLU A 189 0.37 7.02 4.45
CA GLU A 189 -0.03 5.62 4.33
C GLU A 189 1.03 4.67 4.89
N SER A 190 2.30 4.89 4.52
CA SER A 190 3.43 4.08 4.98
C SER A 190 3.64 4.22 6.48
N THR A 191 3.42 5.40 7.06
CA THR A 191 3.48 5.59 8.52
C THR A 191 2.42 4.76 9.23
N GLY A 192 1.18 4.74 8.71
CA GLY A 192 0.12 3.88 9.23
C GLY A 192 0.47 2.39 9.09
N ALA A 193 1.00 2.00 7.94
CA ALA A 193 1.42 0.62 7.68
C ALA A 193 2.58 0.17 8.60
N TYR A 194 3.58 1.02 8.89
CA TYR A 194 4.64 0.72 9.85
C TYR A 194 4.09 0.47 11.26
N MET A 195 3.12 1.28 11.70
CA MET A 195 2.46 1.08 13.00
C MET A 195 1.68 -0.24 13.04
N ALA A 196 0.92 -0.55 11.98
CA ALA A 196 0.20 -1.82 11.88
C ALA A 196 1.17 -3.02 11.86
N ALA A 197 2.26 -2.94 11.10
CA ALA A 197 3.28 -3.98 11.00
C ALA A 197 3.95 -4.25 12.34
N SER A 198 4.36 -3.21 13.07
CA SER A 198 4.97 -3.37 14.38
C SER A 198 4.04 -4.08 15.36
N ARG A 199 2.74 -3.74 15.32
CA ARG A 199 1.73 -4.33 16.19
C ARG A 199 1.44 -5.79 15.85
N LEU A 200 1.33 -6.14 14.56
CA LEU A 200 1.15 -7.52 14.12
C LEU A 200 2.40 -8.39 14.33
N ALA A 201 3.60 -7.78 14.26
CA ALA A 201 4.86 -8.45 14.58
C ALA A 201 5.11 -8.61 16.09
N ILE A 202 4.24 -8.06 16.96
CA ILE A 202 4.47 -7.99 18.41
C ILE A 202 5.81 -7.28 18.73
N ALA A 203 6.16 -6.33 17.87
CA ALA A 203 7.31 -5.45 18.07
C ALA A 203 6.88 -4.22 18.87
N THR A 204 7.86 -3.52 19.43
CA THR A 204 7.62 -2.22 20.05
C THR A 204 7.23 -1.20 18.98
N PRO A 205 6.35 -0.23 19.30
CA PRO A 205 5.97 0.82 18.35
C PRO A 205 7.21 1.56 17.81
N PRO A 206 7.29 1.80 16.49
CA PRO A 206 8.44 2.43 15.88
C PRO A 206 8.56 3.89 16.37
N PRO A 207 9.72 4.30 16.93
CA PRO A 207 9.95 5.68 17.34
C PRO A 207 10.05 6.60 16.12
N ALA A 208 9.89 7.91 16.34
CA ALA A 208 9.83 8.93 15.29
C ALA A 208 11.04 8.90 14.32
N TYR A 209 12.25 8.66 14.84
CA TYR A 209 13.46 8.57 14.01
C TYR A 209 13.45 7.36 13.07
N VAL A 210 12.87 6.23 13.49
CA VAL A 210 12.73 5.02 12.67
C VAL A 210 11.73 5.24 11.55
N LEU A 211 10.60 5.90 11.84
CA LEU A 211 9.60 6.25 10.83
C LEU A 211 10.20 7.16 9.76
N SER A 212 10.91 8.21 10.18
CA SER A 212 11.56 9.15 9.25
C SER A 212 12.60 8.46 8.39
N ARG A 213 13.44 7.61 8.98
CA ARG A 213 14.42 6.79 8.26
C ARG A 213 13.77 5.81 7.29
N GLY A 214 12.65 5.19 7.67
CA GLY A 214 11.88 4.30 6.81
C GLY A 214 11.36 5.02 5.55
N ILE A 215 10.90 6.26 5.70
CA ILE A 215 10.48 7.10 4.57
C ILE A 215 11.67 7.52 3.70
N GLY A 216 12.83 7.80 4.30
CA GLY A 216 14.06 8.05 3.54
C GLY A 216 14.42 6.88 2.62
N TRP A 217 14.37 5.65 3.15
CA TRP A 217 14.59 4.42 2.37
C TRP A 217 13.51 4.18 1.30
N GLN A 218 12.26 4.50 1.60
CA GLN A 218 11.18 4.47 0.61
C GLN A 218 11.47 5.44 -0.54
N GLY A 219 11.95 6.65 -0.25
CA GLY A 219 12.36 7.62 -1.27
C GLY A 219 13.49 7.10 -2.15
N ILE A 220 14.48 6.40 -1.59
CA ILE A 220 15.53 5.72 -2.38
C ILE A 220 14.91 4.65 -3.29
N GLY A 221 13.94 3.88 -2.80
CA GLY A 221 13.18 2.93 -3.62
C GLY A 221 12.50 3.60 -4.82
N ILE A 222 11.80 4.71 -4.58
CA ILE A 222 11.14 5.49 -5.65
C ILE A 222 12.15 6.08 -6.64
N LEU A 223 13.35 6.46 -6.17
CA LEU A 223 14.43 6.92 -7.06
C LEU A 223 14.86 5.78 -8.00
N LEU A 224 15.06 4.58 -7.47
CA LEU A 224 15.37 3.39 -8.26
C LEU A 224 14.24 3.04 -9.22
N ASP A 225 12.98 3.16 -8.81
CA ASP A 225 11.81 3.00 -9.68
C ASP A 225 11.80 3.96 -10.87
N GLY A 226 12.18 5.22 -10.63
CA GLY A 226 12.36 6.22 -11.67
C GLY A 226 13.51 5.87 -12.62
N LEU A 227 14.63 5.37 -12.09
CA LEU A 227 15.79 4.96 -12.90
C LEU A 227 15.50 3.74 -13.77
N PHE A 228 14.92 2.67 -13.21
CA PHE A 228 14.58 1.45 -13.95
C PHE A 228 13.27 1.56 -14.75
N GLY A 229 12.46 2.59 -14.48
CA GLY A 229 11.24 2.89 -15.21
C GLY A 229 10.13 1.88 -14.96
N THR A 230 9.76 1.67 -13.69
CA THR A 230 8.77 0.68 -13.23
C THR A 230 7.30 1.12 -13.38
N CYS A 231 7.04 2.27 -14.01
CA CYS A 231 5.72 2.93 -14.16
C CYS A 231 5.08 3.45 -12.85
N THR A 232 5.39 2.86 -11.72
CA THR A 232 4.78 3.10 -10.41
C THR A 232 5.85 3.24 -9.34
N GLY A 233 5.66 4.14 -8.38
CA GLY A 233 6.58 4.27 -7.24
C GLY A 233 6.35 3.23 -6.15
N SER A 234 7.43 2.82 -5.48
CA SER A 234 7.43 1.91 -4.35
C SER A 234 6.85 2.57 -3.09
N THR A 235 6.05 1.80 -2.36
CA THR A 235 5.49 2.17 -1.06
C THR A 235 5.41 0.94 -0.16
N VAL A 236 5.14 1.13 1.13
CA VAL A 236 4.89 0.01 2.05
C VAL A 236 3.63 -0.72 1.60
N SER A 237 3.75 -2.03 1.33
CA SER A 237 2.62 -2.87 0.94
C SER A 237 1.73 -3.18 2.15
N VAL A 238 0.51 -2.64 2.14
CA VAL A 238 -0.53 -2.92 3.13
C VAL A 238 -0.92 -4.39 3.11
N GLU A 239 -0.88 -5.02 1.94
CA GLU A 239 -1.12 -6.45 1.76
C GLU A 239 -0.12 -7.29 2.54
N ASN A 240 1.17 -6.95 2.47
CA ASN A 240 2.23 -7.64 3.19
C ASN A 240 2.09 -7.48 4.71
N VAL A 241 1.64 -6.32 5.17
CA VAL A 241 1.32 -6.10 6.59
C VAL A 241 0.14 -6.97 7.02
N GLY A 242 -0.91 -7.08 6.21
CA GLY A 242 -2.00 -8.03 6.46
C GLY A 242 -1.52 -9.49 6.46
N LEU A 243 -0.61 -9.84 5.55
CA LEU A 243 -0.09 -11.21 5.40
C LEU A 243 0.72 -11.62 6.62
N LEU A 244 1.48 -10.69 7.19
CA LEU A 244 2.15 -10.87 8.48
C LEU A 244 1.15 -11.27 9.58
N GLY A 245 -0.01 -10.61 9.64
CA GLY A 245 -1.05 -10.93 10.62
C GLY A 245 -1.70 -12.31 10.40
N LEU A 246 -1.82 -12.75 9.14
CA LEU A 246 -2.35 -14.09 8.82
C LEU A 246 -1.33 -15.20 9.08
N THR A 247 -0.09 -15.03 8.60
CA THR A 247 0.96 -16.06 8.66
C THR A 247 1.67 -16.12 10.00
N ARG A 248 1.59 -15.03 10.80
CA ARG A 248 2.29 -14.86 12.08
C ARG A 248 3.83 -14.96 11.96
N VAL A 249 4.37 -14.70 10.77
CA VAL A 249 5.82 -14.74 10.51
C VAL A 249 6.38 -13.32 10.40
N GLY A 250 6.88 -12.77 11.52
CA GLY A 250 7.50 -11.44 11.61
C GLY A 250 9.02 -11.40 11.41
N SER A 251 9.62 -12.45 10.85
CA SER A 251 11.08 -12.55 10.72
C SER A 251 11.63 -11.72 9.55
N ARG A 252 12.61 -10.85 9.83
CA ARG A 252 13.31 -10.04 8.81
C ARG A 252 14.03 -10.87 7.76
N ARG A 253 14.56 -12.03 8.16
CA ARG A 253 15.30 -12.93 7.26
C ARG A 253 14.40 -13.44 6.13
N VAL A 254 13.13 -13.69 6.41
CA VAL A 254 12.15 -14.14 5.42
C VAL A 254 11.97 -13.07 4.35
N VAL A 255 11.85 -11.80 4.74
CA VAL A 255 11.72 -10.66 3.81
C VAL A 255 13.00 -10.48 2.97
N GLN A 256 14.18 -10.60 3.58
CA GLN A 256 15.46 -10.48 2.88
C GLN A 256 15.67 -11.58 1.84
N ILE A 257 15.38 -12.83 2.20
CA ILE A 257 15.47 -13.98 1.28
C ILE A 257 14.43 -13.83 0.16
N SER A 258 13.20 -13.42 0.49
CA SER A 258 12.15 -13.14 -0.50
C SER A 258 12.57 -12.07 -1.50
N ALA A 259 13.18 -10.98 -1.04
CA ALA A 259 13.71 -9.93 -1.92
C ALA A 259 14.79 -10.47 -2.89
N GLY A 260 15.68 -11.33 -2.41
CA GLY A 260 16.67 -12.01 -3.27
C GLY A 260 16.01 -12.88 -4.35
N PHE A 261 14.99 -13.66 -3.97
CA PHE A 261 14.21 -14.43 -4.94
C PHE A 261 13.47 -13.54 -5.93
N MET A 262 12.87 -12.43 -5.50
CA MET A 262 12.18 -11.49 -6.38
C MET A 262 13.12 -10.89 -7.43
N ILE A 263 14.34 -10.51 -7.04
CA ILE A 263 15.37 -10.01 -7.97
C ILE A 263 15.76 -11.11 -8.97
N PHE A 264 16.03 -12.32 -8.48
CA PHE A 264 16.41 -13.45 -9.33
C PHE A 264 15.31 -13.80 -10.35
N PHE A 265 14.08 -13.99 -9.88
CA PHE A 265 12.95 -14.35 -10.73
C PHE A 265 12.47 -13.22 -11.65
N SER A 266 12.73 -11.95 -11.31
CA SER A 266 12.46 -10.83 -12.20
C SER A 266 13.26 -10.89 -13.51
N MET A 267 14.39 -11.61 -13.55
CA MET A 267 15.17 -11.81 -14.78
C MET A 267 14.58 -12.91 -15.68
N LEU A 268 13.69 -13.75 -15.15
CA LEU A 268 13.06 -14.86 -15.86
C LEU A 268 11.72 -14.41 -16.46
N GLY A 269 11.73 -14.01 -17.73
CA GLY A 269 10.54 -13.42 -18.38
C GLY A 269 9.34 -14.37 -18.44
N LYS A 270 9.58 -15.67 -18.63
CA LYS A 270 8.52 -16.71 -18.56
C LYS A 270 7.89 -16.79 -17.18
N PHE A 271 8.70 -16.69 -16.12
CA PHE A 271 8.19 -16.68 -14.74
C PHE A 271 7.31 -15.45 -14.53
N GLY A 272 7.75 -14.26 -14.96
CA GLY A 272 6.93 -13.05 -14.94
C GLY A 272 5.61 -13.19 -15.71
N ALA A 273 5.63 -13.86 -16.87
CA ALA A 273 4.43 -14.13 -17.66
C ALA A 273 3.42 -15.05 -16.95
N VAL A 274 3.92 -16.03 -16.18
CA VAL A 274 3.08 -16.89 -15.35
C VAL A 274 2.36 -16.07 -14.28
N PHE A 275 3.04 -15.20 -13.54
CA PHE A 275 2.38 -14.32 -12.56
C PHE A 275 1.39 -13.35 -13.23
N ALA A 276 1.72 -12.84 -14.41
CA ALA A 276 0.81 -11.98 -15.18
C ALA A 276 -0.45 -12.72 -15.68
N SER A 277 -0.42 -14.05 -15.78
CA SER A 277 -1.58 -14.87 -16.16
C SER A 277 -2.59 -15.07 -15.03
N ILE A 278 -2.18 -14.82 -13.78
CA ILE A 278 -3.06 -14.98 -12.61
C ILE A 278 -4.15 -13.91 -12.66
N PRO A 279 -5.45 -14.28 -12.67
CA PRO A 279 -6.52 -13.31 -12.72
C PRO A 279 -6.53 -12.39 -11.50
N PHE A 280 -6.32 -11.09 -11.73
CA PHE A 280 -7.17 -10.00 -11.23
C PHE A 280 -7.95 -10.27 -9.90
N PRO A 281 -9.17 -10.84 -10.04
CA PRO A 281 -10.08 -11.21 -8.95
C PRO A 281 -9.51 -12.10 -7.84
N ILE A 282 -8.51 -12.95 -8.10
CA ILE A 282 -7.87 -13.79 -7.07
C ILE A 282 -7.15 -12.91 -6.04
N TYR A 283 -6.40 -11.90 -6.51
CA TYR A 283 -5.74 -10.94 -5.63
C TYR A 283 -6.76 -10.05 -4.91
N ALA A 284 -7.82 -9.63 -5.59
CA ALA A 284 -8.88 -8.83 -4.98
C ALA A 284 -9.57 -9.56 -3.80
N ALA A 285 -9.74 -10.88 -3.89
CA ALA A 285 -10.23 -11.70 -2.78
C ALA A 285 -9.29 -11.75 -1.59
N LEU A 286 -7.98 -11.81 -1.83
CA LEU A 286 -6.98 -11.68 -0.75
C LEU A 286 -7.06 -10.29 -0.10
N TYR A 287 -7.20 -9.23 -0.90
CA TYR A 287 -7.29 -7.86 -0.39
C TYR A 287 -8.47 -7.66 0.56
N CYS A 288 -9.62 -8.30 0.32
CA CYS A 288 -10.75 -8.26 1.26
C CYS A 288 -10.36 -8.72 2.67
N VAL A 289 -9.55 -9.77 2.79
CA VAL A 289 -9.11 -10.31 4.09
C VAL A 289 -7.97 -9.48 4.67
N LEU A 290 -6.96 -9.19 3.85
CA LEU A 290 -5.73 -8.52 4.28
C LEU A 290 -6.00 -7.07 4.72
N PHE A 291 -6.75 -6.31 3.92
CA PHE A 291 -7.10 -4.92 4.25
C PHE A 291 -8.08 -4.85 5.42
N GLY A 292 -9.00 -5.81 5.54
CA GLY A 292 -9.86 -5.93 6.72
C GLY A 292 -9.05 -6.12 8.00
N LEU A 293 -8.05 -7.01 7.98
CA LEU A 293 -7.17 -7.26 9.12
C LEU A 293 -6.36 -6.02 9.50
N VAL A 294 -5.75 -5.32 8.53
CA VAL A 294 -5.01 -4.08 8.80
C VAL A 294 -5.94 -2.99 9.35
N GLY A 295 -7.15 -2.87 8.80
CA GLY A 295 -8.16 -1.94 9.31
C GLY A 295 -8.52 -2.21 10.77
N SER A 296 -8.72 -3.49 11.14
CA SER A 296 -8.94 -3.89 12.53
C SER A 296 -7.76 -3.59 13.45
N VAL A 297 -6.51 -3.73 12.96
CA VAL A 297 -5.31 -3.33 13.72
C VAL A 297 -5.33 -1.83 14.00
N GLY A 298 -5.79 -1.01 13.06
CA GLY A 298 -6.01 0.42 13.29
C GLY A 298 -6.97 0.70 14.44
N LEU A 299 -8.15 0.06 14.42
CA LEU A 299 -9.14 0.21 15.50
C LEU A 299 -8.60 -0.26 16.86
N SER A 300 -7.71 -1.26 16.88
CA SER A 300 -7.13 -1.76 18.13
C SER A 300 -6.23 -0.75 18.86
N PHE A 301 -5.82 0.36 18.22
CA PHE A 301 -5.16 1.47 18.91
C PHE A 301 -6.10 2.24 19.85
N LEU A 302 -7.42 2.16 19.63
CA LEU A 302 -8.42 2.80 20.51
C LEU A 302 -8.40 2.22 21.93
N GLN A 303 -7.89 1.00 22.13
CA GLN A 303 -7.73 0.40 23.47
C GLN A 303 -6.84 1.23 24.40
N PHE A 304 -5.98 2.10 23.85
CA PHE A 304 -5.11 2.98 24.62
C PHE A 304 -5.76 4.33 24.92
N THR A 305 -7.00 4.54 24.48
CA THR A 305 -7.75 5.79 24.61
C THR A 305 -8.99 5.59 25.46
N ASN A 306 -9.46 6.64 26.11
CA ASN A 306 -10.70 6.63 26.88
C ASN A 306 -11.90 6.81 25.92
N LEU A 307 -12.58 5.73 25.59
CA LEU A 307 -13.76 5.73 24.71
C LEU A 307 -15.06 6.18 25.40
N ASN A 308 -15.05 6.40 26.72
CA ASN A 308 -16.21 6.98 27.42
C ASN A 308 -16.31 8.50 27.21
N CYS A 309 -15.28 9.13 26.67
CA CYS A 309 -15.27 10.56 26.37
C CYS A 309 -15.91 10.83 25.00
N MET A 310 -16.99 11.61 24.97
CA MET A 310 -17.66 12.02 23.73
C MET A 310 -16.69 12.71 22.73
N ARG A 311 -15.72 13.48 23.23
CA ARG A 311 -14.67 14.10 22.40
C ARG A 311 -13.93 13.07 21.54
N ASN A 312 -13.50 11.97 22.15
CA ASN A 312 -12.73 10.93 21.48
C ASN A 312 -13.58 10.12 20.49
N LEU A 313 -14.85 9.87 20.84
CA LEU A 313 -15.82 9.24 19.94
C LEU A 313 -16.08 10.10 18.70
N ILE A 314 -16.29 11.41 18.88
CA ILE A 314 -16.48 12.37 17.78
C ILE A 314 -15.25 12.40 16.87
N ILE A 315 -14.04 12.55 17.43
CA ILE A 315 -12.79 12.59 16.65
C ILE A 315 -12.65 11.31 15.82
N THR A 316 -12.81 10.14 16.45
CA THR A 316 -12.64 8.85 15.77
C THR A 316 -13.69 8.64 14.69
N GLY A 317 -14.97 8.83 15.02
CA GLY A 317 -16.10 8.60 14.11
C GLY A 317 -16.06 9.54 12.92
N LEU A 318 -15.83 10.84 13.15
CA LEU A 318 -15.78 11.83 12.08
C LEU A 318 -14.57 11.62 11.16
N SER A 319 -13.41 11.27 11.72
CA SER A 319 -12.21 10.99 10.93
C SER A 319 -12.35 9.74 10.05
N LEU A 320 -12.94 8.66 10.57
CA LEU A 320 -13.22 7.45 9.79
C LEU A 320 -14.25 7.72 8.69
N PHE A 321 -15.35 8.39 9.03
CA PHE A 321 -16.43 8.64 8.08
C PHE A 321 -16.00 9.56 6.96
N LEU A 322 -15.41 10.73 7.28
CA LEU A 322 -14.91 11.68 6.28
C LEU A 322 -13.73 11.10 5.49
N GLY A 323 -12.89 10.29 6.14
CA GLY A 323 -11.79 9.58 5.51
C GLY A 323 -12.23 8.59 4.43
N ILE A 324 -13.47 8.08 4.46
CA ILE A 324 -14.00 7.23 3.39
C ILE A 324 -14.84 8.05 2.41
N SER A 325 -15.71 8.92 2.92
CA SER A 325 -16.71 9.61 2.10
C SER A 325 -16.11 10.65 1.16
N ILE A 326 -15.13 11.44 1.60
CA ILE A 326 -14.50 12.47 0.77
C ILE A 326 -13.73 11.82 -0.39
N PRO A 327 -12.83 10.84 -0.18
CA PRO A 327 -12.17 10.14 -1.29
C PRO A 327 -13.14 9.46 -2.25
N GLN A 328 -14.24 8.88 -1.74
CA GLN A 328 -15.27 8.27 -2.59
C GLN A 328 -15.88 9.32 -3.52
N PHE A 329 -16.30 10.46 -2.97
CA PHE A 329 -16.86 11.57 -3.74
C PHE A 329 -15.87 12.09 -4.79
N PHE A 330 -14.60 12.26 -4.43
CA PHE A 330 -13.57 12.66 -5.39
C PHE A 330 -13.41 11.61 -6.49
N ASN A 331 -13.27 10.33 -6.17
CA ASN A 331 -13.12 9.27 -7.17
C ASN A 331 -14.30 9.18 -8.14
N GLU A 332 -15.53 9.26 -7.63
CA GLU A 332 -16.74 9.21 -8.45
C GLU A 332 -16.89 10.44 -9.34
N TYR A 333 -16.46 11.63 -8.90
CA TYR A 333 -16.51 12.83 -9.73
C TYR A 333 -15.41 12.86 -10.80
N TRP A 334 -14.24 12.30 -10.49
CA TRP A 334 -13.10 12.21 -11.42
C TRP A 334 -13.38 11.32 -12.64
N TYR A 335 -14.13 10.21 -12.47
CA TYR A 335 -14.35 9.21 -13.53
C TYR A 335 -15.23 9.71 -14.71
N PRO A 336 -16.35 10.42 -14.48
CA PRO A 336 -17.21 10.97 -15.53
C PRO A 336 -16.67 12.29 -16.10
N ALA A 337 -16.19 13.21 -15.25
CA ALA A 337 -15.82 14.56 -15.67
C ALA A 337 -14.44 14.62 -16.39
N ARG A 338 -13.61 13.58 -16.25
CA ARG A 338 -12.20 13.51 -16.73
C ARG A 338 -11.30 14.66 -16.25
N HIS A 339 -11.77 15.44 -15.28
CA HIS A 339 -11.09 16.54 -14.61
C HIS A 339 -11.47 16.48 -13.14
N GLY A 340 -10.54 16.82 -12.24
CA GLY A 340 -10.82 16.84 -10.81
C GLY A 340 -11.77 17.95 -10.39
N LEU A 341 -12.22 17.88 -9.13
CA LEU A 341 -13.12 18.86 -8.52
C LEU A 341 -12.49 20.24 -8.42
N VAL A 342 -11.21 20.31 -8.06
CA VAL A 342 -10.46 21.57 -8.00
C VAL A 342 -10.03 21.96 -9.41
N GLN A 343 -10.58 23.06 -9.92
CA GLN A 343 -10.30 23.62 -11.24
C GLN A 343 -9.85 25.07 -11.11
N THR A 344 -8.54 25.25 -10.95
CA THR A 344 -7.87 26.55 -11.10
C THR A 344 -7.09 26.59 -12.41
N ASN A 345 -6.66 27.78 -12.83
CA ASN A 345 -5.76 27.95 -13.98
C ASN A 345 -4.39 27.25 -13.76
N ALA A 346 -4.05 26.90 -12.51
CA ALA A 346 -2.86 26.14 -12.15
C ALA A 346 -3.13 24.62 -12.18
N GLY A 347 -2.92 23.98 -13.33
CA GLY A 347 -3.12 22.53 -13.48
C GLY A 347 -2.30 21.65 -12.53
N TRP A 348 -1.11 22.12 -12.13
CA TRP A 348 -0.27 21.44 -11.14
C TRP A 348 -0.87 21.48 -9.72
N PHE A 349 -1.48 22.59 -9.34
CA PHE A 349 -2.16 22.76 -8.05
C PHE A 349 -3.40 21.88 -7.98
N ASN A 350 -4.18 21.83 -9.07
CA ASN A 350 -5.34 20.96 -9.17
C ASN A 350 -4.92 19.49 -8.95
N ALA A 351 -3.86 19.02 -9.63
CA ALA A 351 -3.38 17.65 -9.48
C ALA A 351 -2.94 17.35 -8.05
N PHE A 352 -2.23 18.29 -7.42
CA PHE A 352 -1.76 18.16 -6.05
C PHE A 352 -2.90 17.99 -5.05
N VAL A 353 -3.86 18.93 -5.07
CA VAL A 353 -4.99 18.94 -4.12
C VAL A 353 -5.90 17.74 -4.32
N ASN A 354 -6.24 17.42 -5.57
CA ASN A 354 -7.09 16.28 -5.85
C ASN A 354 -6.44 14.95 -5.42
N THR A 355 -5.12 14.79 -5.55
CA THR A 355 -4.42 13.59 -5.09
C THR A 355 -4.52 13.41 -3.58
N ILE A 356 -4.39 14.50 -2.82
CA ILE A 356 -4.51 14.50 -1.36
C ILE A 356 -5.91 14.05 -0.92
N PHE A 357 -6.96 14.64 -1.49
CA PHE A 357 -8.34 14.33 -1.10
C PHE A 357 -8.85 13.00 -1.65
N THR A 358 -8.17 12.42 -2.63
CA THR A 358 -8.47 11.05 -3.13
C THR A 358 -7.90 9.96 -2.21
N SER A 359 -7.06 10.31 -1.23
CA SER A 359 -6.46 9.34 -0.31
C SER A 359 -7.20 9.25 1.02
N PRO A 360 -7.80 8.08 1.35
CA PRO A 360 -8.45 7.86 2.64
C PRO A 360 -7.58 8.11 3.87
N PRO A 361 -6.37 7.52 4.01
CA PRO A 361 -5.55 7.75 5.19
C PRO A 361 -5.10 9.20 5.32
N MET A 362 -4.91 9.92 4.20
CA MET A 362 -4.54 11.34 4.22
C MET A 362 -5.68 12.22 4.74
N VAL A 363 -6.90 12.04 4.23
CA VAL A 363 -8.08 12.79 4.71
C VAL A 363 -8.34 12.47 6.18
N GLY A 364 -8.30 11.20 6.55
CA GLY A 364 -8.44 10.77 7.94
C GLY A 364 -7.40 11.40 8.86
N LEU A 365 -6.14 11.48 8.41
CA LEU A 365 -5.08 12.14 9.17
C LEU A 365 -5.36 13.63 9.37
N ILE A 366 -5.72 14.35 8.30
CA ILE A 366 -5.99 15.79 8.37
C ILE A 366 -7.10 16.06 9.41
N VAL A 367 -8.22 15.34 9.31
CA VAL A 367 -9.35 15.51 10.22
C VAL A 367 -8.97 15.12 11.65
N ALA A 368 -8.33 13.97 11.85
CA ALA A 368 -8.00 13.46 13.18
C ALA A 368 -6.98 14.36 13.90
N VAL A 369 -5.92 14.77 13.21
CA VAL A 369 -4.89 15.64 13.77
C VAL A 369 -5.45 17.04 14.04
N PHE A 370 -6.25 17.58 13.12
CA PHE A 370 -6.87 18.89 13.31
C PHE A 370 -7.77 18.90 14.56
N LEU A 371 -8.67 17.93 14.69
CA LEU A 371 -9.61 17.90 15.82
C LEU A 371 -8.91 17.55 17.14
N ASP A 372 -7.96 16.61 17.17
CA ASP A 372 -7.27 16.24 18.41
C ASP A 372 -6.34 17.34 18.94
N ASN A 373 -5.85 18.24 18.06
CA ASN A 373 -5.01 19.36 18.47
C ASN A 373 -5.76 20.69 18.65
N THR A 374 -7.04 20.77 18.29
CA THR A 374 -7.86 21.99 18.51
C THR A 374 -8.84 21.85 19.66
N LEU A 375 -9.40 20.65 19.89
CA LEU A 375 -10.39 20.44 20.95
C LEU A 375 -9.72 20.12 22.29
N ASP A 376 -9.73 21.04 23.26
CA ASP A 376 -9.36 20.82 24.68
C ASP A 376 -8.11 19.96 24.93
N VAL A 377 -7.00 20.30 24.28
CA VAL A 377 -5.76 19.48 24.26
C VAL A 377 -5.16 19.27 25.64
N GLU A 378 -5.18 20.28 26.51
CA GLU A 378 -4.47 20.25 27.79
C GLU A 378 -5.13 19.32 28.81
N LYS A 379 -6.47 19.32 28.87
CA LYS A 379 -7.25 18.49 29.79
C LYS A 379 -7.27 17.02 29.36
N ALA A 380 -7.19 16.76 28.05
CA ALA A 380 -7.39 15.42 27.49
C ALA A 380 -6.10 14.64 27.18
N LYS A 381 -4.92 15.09 27.66
CA LYS A 381 -3.64 14.38 27.43
C LYS A 381 -3.72 12.91 27.88
N LYS A 382 -4.37 12.64 29.01
CA LYS A 382 -4.56 11.28 29.54
C LYS A 382 -5.56 10.48 28.70
N ASP A 383 -6.68 11.11 28.32
CA ASP A 383 -7.78 10.44 27.61
C ASP A 383 -7.44 10.04 26.18
N ARG A 384 -6.53 10.75 25.50
CA ARG A 384 -6.11 10.41 24.12
C ARG A 384 -4.97 9.39 24.03
N GLY A 385 -4.55 8.81 25.16
CA GLY A 385 -3.54 7.74 25.21
C GLY A 385 -2.07 8.18 25.17
N MET A 386 -1.78 9.47 25.35
CA MET A 386 -0.40 9.96 25.35
C MET A 386 0.51 9.35 26.43
N PRO A 387 0.06 9.06 27.67
CA PRO A 387 0.95 8.48 28.69
C PRO A 387 1.54 7.13 28.28
N TRP A 388 0.80 6.34 27.50
CA TRP A 388 1.30 5.09 26.93
C TRP A 388 2.26 5.36 25.76
N TRP A 389 1.91 6.30 24.89
CA TRP A 389 2.65 6.61 23.66
C TRP A 389 4.00 7.30 23.89
N VAL A 390 4.11 8.18 24.89
CA VAL A 390 5.32 8.97 25.17
C VAL A 390 6.54 8.09 25.45
N LYS A 391 6.35 6.92 26.09
CA LYS A 391 7.43 5.96 26.37
C LYS A 391 8.14 5.46 25.12
N PHE A 392 7.42 5.42 24.00
CA PHE A 392 7.94 4.95 22.71
C PHE A 392 8.40 6.08 21.80
N ARG A 393 8.19 7.36 22.20
CA ARG A 393 8.57 8.53 21.41
C ARG A 393 9.98 9.03 21.72
N THR A 394 10.46 8.86 22.94
CA THR A 394 11.76 9.37 23.36
C THR A 394 12.89 8.49 22.85
N PHE A 395 13.90 9.13 22.27
CA PHE A 395 15.19 8.49 22.03
C PHE A 395 15.78 8.03 23.38
N ARG A 396 16.32 6.80 23.46
CA ARG A 396 16.69 6.10 24.71
C ARG A 396 15.56 5.85 25.72
N GLY A 397 14.29 5.91 25.29
CA GLY A 397 13.15 5.60 26.18
C GLY A 397 13.07 4.12 26.57
N ASP A 398 13.44 3.21 25.66
CA ASP A 398 13.44 1.75 25.88
C ASP A 398 14.62 1.12 25.10
N ASN A 399 15.52 0.44 25.81
CA ASN A 399 16.69 -0.23 25.22
C ASN A 399 16.29 -1.29 24.18
N ARG A 400 15.09 -1.89 24.32
CA ARG A 400 14.58 -2.88 23.36
C ARG A 400 14.32 -2.29 21.98
N ASN A 401 14.00 -1.00 21.90
CA ASN A 401 13.78 -0.32 20.63
C ASN A 401 15.08 -0.16 19.85
N GLU A 402 16.18 0.11 20.55
CA GLU A 402 17.47 0.34 19.93
C GLU A 402 17.99 -0.95 19.30
N GLU A 403 18.01 -2.05 20.07
CA GLU A 403 18.44 -3.35 19.56
C GLU A 403 17.55 -3.82 18.40
N PHE A 404 16.23 -3.72 18.57
CA PHE A 404 15.29 -4.15 17.53
C PHE A 404 15.47 -3.31 16.28
N TYR A 405 15.42 -1.98 16.31
CA TYR A 405 15.47 -1.15 15.10
C TYR A 405 16.89 -0.83 14.60
N THR A 406 17.91 -1.57 15.02
CA THR A 406 19.26 -1.47 14.46
C THR A 406 19.30 -1.81 12.96
N LEU A 407 20.10 -1.06 12.20
CA LEU A 407 20.44 -1.39 10.82
C LEU A 407 21.50 -2.50 10.77
N PRO A 408 21.48 -3.35 9.72
CA PRO A 408 22.53 -4.34 9.51
C PRO A 408 23.89 -3.68 9.26
N PHE A 409 24.97 -4.44 9.44
CA PHE A 409 26.35 -4.02 9.14
C PHE A 409 26.80 -2.70 9.80
N ASN A 410 26.27 -2.36 10.99
CA ASN A 410 26.59 -1.12 11.71
C ASN A 410 26.32 0.18 10.92
N LEU A 411 25.40 0.15 9.94
CA LEU A 411 24.95 1.33 9.20
C LEU A 411 24.35 2.42 10.10
N ASN A 412 24.01 2.10 11.35
CA ASN A 412 23.62 3.07 12.38
C ASN A 412 24.66 4.18 12.62
N ARG A 413 25.95 3.95 12.30
CA ARG A 413 27.00 4.98 12.40
C ARG A 413 26.80 6.14 11.42
N PHE A 414 26.23 5.86 10.25
CA PHE A 414 26.01 6.86 9.20
C PHE A 414 24.62 7.53 9.30
N PHE A 415 23.68 6.85 9.94
CA PHE A 415 22.34 7.37 10.24
C PHE A 415 22.10 7.30 11.75
N PRO A 416 22.79 8.15 12.53
CA PRO A 416 22.64 8.14 13.97
C PRO A 416 21.17 8.41 14.33
N PRO A 417 20.61 7.67 15.29
CA PRO A 417 19.29 8.00 15.82
C PRO A 417 19.44 9.28 16.66
N THR A 418 19.11 10.43 16.07
CA THR A 418 18.97 11.70 16.80
C THR A 418 17.53 11.93 17.24
#